data_AF-A0A095UK53-F1
#
_entry.id   AF-A0A095UK53-F1
#
_cell.length_a   1.000
_cell.length_b   1.000
_cell.length_c   1.000
_cell.angle_alpha   90.00
_cell.angle_beta   90.00
_cell.angle_gamma   90.00
#
_symmetry.space_group_name_H-M   'P 1'
#
loop_
_entity.id
_entity.type
_entity.pdbx_description
1 polymer ?
#
loop_
_entity_poly.entity_id
_entity_poly.type
_entity_poly.pdbx_seq_one_letter_code
_entity_poly.pdbx_strand_id
1 'polypeptide(L)'
;MTAEQFHERIWEILDPVDTQYFEVVAAPAPGAESIAELEAAVGFPLPAALTAFCQRTNGLCVMAREEAWPQAKEFEVGPAWTFWRGLVLLGIDAPELPEWASISAQQRQLAEAGVSGILPVLKIVGDGSRIWGVDQAGTVVVIDDMADPEPLGGDLTDLYAEQIAELMQRQQDMALRLAERATRKKGRLPG
;
A
#
# COMPACT_ATOMS: atom_id res chain seq x y z
N MET A 1 17.44 4.90 -11.35
CA MET A 1 16.21 5.23 -12.09
C MET A 1 15.92 6.71 -11.94
N THR A 2 15.47 7.39 -13.01
CA THR A 2 15.05 8.81 -12.94
C THR A 2 13.63 8.93 -12.36
N ALA A 3 13.22 10.15 -11.97
CA ALA A 3 11.85 10.41 -11.52
C ALA A 3 10.78 10.10 -12.58
N GLU A 4 11.09 10.38 -13.85
CA GLU A 4 10.20 10.10 -14.99
C GLU A 4 10.05 8.59 -15.19
N GLN A 5 11.16 7.86 -15.23
CA GLN A 5 11.15 6.39 -15.33
C GLN A 5 10.40 5.74 -14.16
N PHE A 6 10.57 6.26 -12.94
CA PHE A 6 9.84 5.77 -11.77
C PHE A 6 8.33 5.97 -11.96
N HIS A 7 7.90 7.16 -12.37
CA HIS A 7 6.50 7.46 -12.59
C HIS A 7 5.88 6.60 -13.69
N GLU A 8 6.52 6.51 -14.85
CA GLU A 8 6.09 5.65 -15.96
C GLU A 8 5.97 4.19 -15.51
N ARG A 9 6.98 3.69 -14.80
CA ARG A 9 7.00 2.30 -14.33
C ARG A 9 5.86 1.99 -13.37
N ILE A 10 5.55 2.89 -12.43
CA ILE A 10 4.40 2.71 -11.52
C ILE A 10 3.08 2.61 -12.29
N TRP A 11 2.89 3.42 -13.33
CA TRP A 11 1.67 3.35 -14.15
C TRP A 11 1.62 2.10 -15.03
N GLU A 12 2.73 1.69 -15.64
CA GLU A 12 2.82 0.41 -16.37
C GLU A 12 2.44 -0.79 -15.49
N ILE A 13 2.86 -0.77 -14.21
CA ILE A 13 2.49 -1.82 -13.24
C ILE A 13 0.97 -1.86 -13.01
N LEU A 14 0.29 -0.71 -13.13
CA LEU A 14 -1.15 -0.59 -12.95
C LEU A 14 -1.97 -0.86 -14.21
N ASP A 15 -1.38 -0.87 -15.40
CA ASP A 15 -2.07 -1.19 -16.66
C ASP A 15 -2.94 -2.46 -16.62
N PRO A 16 -2.52 -3.58 -15.99
CA PRO A 16 -3.35 -4.79 -15.91
C PRO A 16 -4.43 -4.73 -14.81
N VAL A 17 -4.47 -3.68 -13.98
CA VAL A 17 -5.45 -3.55 -12.89
C VAL A 17 -6.82 -3.18 -13.47
N ASP A 18 -7.75 -4.12 -13.39
CA ASP A 18 -9.11 -3.93 -13.91
C ASP A 18 -9.93 -3.01 -12.99
N THR A 19 -10.31 -1.85 -13.52
CA THR A 19 -11.11 -0.83 -12.82
C THR A 19 -12.55 -1.26 -12.50
N GLN A 20 -13.02 -2.37 -13.07
CA GLN A 20 -14.26 -3.03 -12.65
C GLN A 20 -14.13 -3.63 -11.25
N TYR A 21 -12.95 -4.10 -10.86
CA TYR A 21 -12.70 -4.74 -9.57
C TYR A 21 -11.99 -3.83 -8.59
N PHE A 22 -11.23 -2.85 -9.09
CA PHE A 22 -10.43 -1.95 -8.27
C PHE A 22 -10.76 -0.48 -8.53
N GLU A 23 -10.53 0.32 -7.51
CA GLU A 23 -10.48 1.76 -7.59
C GLU A 23 -9.03 2.21 -7.34
N VAL A 24 -8.55 3.13 -8.17
CA VAL A 24 -7.23 3.73 -8.06
C VAL A 24 -7.41 5.21 -7.77
N VAL A 25 -6.91 5.67 -6.62
CA VAL A 25 -7.01 7.06 -6.18
C VAL A 25 -5.65 7.59 -5.78
N ALA A 26 -5.43 8.88 -5.99
CA ALA A 26 -4.25 9.59 -5.53
C ALA A 26 -4.68 10.89 -4.84
N ALA A 27 -3.91 11.30 -3.84
CA ALA A 27 -4.06 12.54 -3.12
C ALA A 27 -3.40 13.72 -3.87
N PRO A 28 -3.77 14.97 -3.51
CA PRO A 28 -3.08 16.16 -4.00
C PRO A 28 -1.58 16.16 -3.67
N ALA A 29 -0.82 16.93 -4.46
CA ALA A 29 0.60 17.12 -4.25
C ALA A 29 0.90 17.72 -2.85
N PRO A 30 1.97 17.27 -2.18
CA PRO A 30 2.38 17.82 -0.90
C PRO A 30 2.99 19.22 -1.05
N GLY A 31 2.96 20.00 0.03
CA GLY A 31 3.68 21.27 0.13
C GLY A 31 5.18 21.08 0.33
N ALA A 32 5.97 22.12 0.03
CA ALA A 32 7.42 22.10 0.28
C ALA A 32 7.77 21.99 1.78
N GLU A 33 6.94 22.58 2.65
CA GLU A 33 7.07 22.49 4.10
C GLU A 33 6.94 21.03 4.58
N SER A 34 5.90 20.31 4.12
CA SER A 34 5.68 18.90 4.47
C SER A 34 6.81 17.98 4.02
N ILE A 35 7.46 18.28 2.88
CA ILE A 35 8.67 17.56 2.44
C ILE A 35 9.81 17.78 3.43
N ALA A 36 10.08 19.04 3.78
CA ALA A 36 11.17 19.40 4.69
C ALA A 36 10.97 18.86 6.11
N GLU A 37 9.74 18.90 6.63
CA GLU A 37 9.37 18.31 7.92
C GLU A 37 9.61 16.80 7.94
N LEU A 38 9.23 16.11 6.87
CA LEU A 38 9.44 14.67 6.76
C LEU A 38 10.93 14.30 6.65
N GLU A 39 11.73 15.06 5.89
CA GLU A 39 13.20 14.90 5.84
C GLU A 39 13.83 15.07 7.22
N ALA A 40 13.38 16.08 7.98
CA ALA A 40 13.85 16.31 9.34
C ALA A 40 13.44 15.17 10.30
N ALA A 41 12.23 14.63 10.16
CA ALA A 41 11.73 13.53 10.98
C ALA A 41 12.45 12.21 10.69
N VAL A 42 12.72 11.90 9.42
CA VAL A 42 13.39 10.66 9.01
C VAL A 42 14.92 10.74 9.18
N GLY A 43 15.49 11.95 9.16
CA GLY A 43 16.91 12.21 9.38
C GLY A 43 17.79 12.12 8.12
N PHE A 44 17.19 12.01 6.93
CA PHE A 44 17.90 12.00 5.65
C PHE A 44 17.04 12.59 4.51
N PRO A 45 17.67 13.06 3.41
CA PRO A 45 16.94 13.59 2.26
C PRO A 45 16.07 12.53 1.58
N LEU A 46 14.83 12.87 1.22
CA LEU A 46 13.93 11.88 0.59
C LEU A 46 14.47 11.43 -0.78
N PRO A 47 14.21 10.18 -1.19
CA PRO A 47 14.56 9.72 -2.52
C PRO A 47 13.92 10.60 -3.60
N ALA A 48 14.75 11.27 -4.42
CA ALA A 48 14.28 12.28 -5.37
C ALA A 48 13.20 11.77 -6.34
N ALA A 49 13.28 10.50 -6.75
CA ALA A 49 12.27 9.87 -7.60
C ALA A 49 10.91 9.75 -6.90
N LEU A 50 10.89 9.36 -5.63
CA LEU A 50 9.67 9.26 -4.82
C LEU A 50 9.08 10.65 -4.55
N THR A 51 9.91 11.63 -4.20
CA THR A 51 9.45 13.01 -3.97
C THR A 51 8.81 13.60 -5.23
N ALA A 52 9.46 13.46 -6.38
CA ALA A 52 8.93 13.91 -7.67
C ALA A 52 7.65 13.15 -8.07
N PHE A 53 7.56 11.87 -7.72
CA PHE A 53 6.34 11.09 -7.89
C PHE A 53 5.21 11.66 -7.02
N CYS A 54 5.42 11.90 -5.73
CA CYS A 54 4.43 12.47 -4.83
C CYS A 54 3.97 13.88 -5.25
N GLN A 55 4.82 14.67 -5.92
CA GLN A 55 4.41 15.95 -6.50
C GLN A 55 3.41 15.83 -7.66
N ARG A 56 3.28 14.65 -8.28
CA ARG A 56 2.36 14.36 -9.39
C ARG A 56 1.22 13.42 -9.01
N THR A 57 1.50 12.48 -8.11
CA THR A 57 0.65 11.34 -7.77
C THR A 57 0.93 10.94 -6.31
N ASN A 58 0.49 11.76 -5.36
CA ASN A 58 0.74 11.54 -3.94
C ASN A 58 -0.19 10.44 -3.38
N GLY A 59 0.26 9.65 -2.40
CA GLY A 59 -0.63 8.73 -1.66
C GLY A 59 -1.46 7.80 -2.54
N LEU A 60 -0.82 7.15 -3.52
CA LEU A 60 -1.49 6.30 -4.50
C LEU A 60 -2.04 5.03 -3.84
N CYS A 61 -3.35 4.86 -3.89
CA CYS A 61 -4.07 3.74 -3.30
C CYS A 61 -4.80 2.95 -4.39
N VAL A 62 -4.58 1.64 -4.38
CA VAL A 62 -5.34 0.66 -5.18
C VAL A 62 -6.19 -0.15 -4.22
N MET A 63 -7.51 -0.01 -4.32
CA MET A 63 -8.46 -0.62 -3.39
C MET A 63 -9.49 -1.46 -4.13
N ALA A 64 -9.79 -2.66 -3.64
CA ALA A 64 -10.86 -3.47 -4.19
C ALA A 64 -12.22 -2.80 -3.96
N ARG A 65 -13.06 -2.78 -5.00
CA ARG A 65 -14.43 -2.27 -4.93
C ARG A 65 -15.29 -3.15 -4.05
N GLU A 66 -16.25 -2.55 -3.34
CA GLU A 66 -17.14 -3.25 -2.42
C GLU A 66 -17.99 -4.32 -3.12
N GLU A 67 -18.38 -4.07 -4.37
CA GLU A 67 -19.19 -4.99 -5.17
C GLU A 67 -18.41 -6.24 -5.59
N ALA A 68 -17.10 -6.09 -5.81
CA ALA A 68 -16.22 -7.16 -6.26
C ALA A 68 -15.66 -7.98 -5.10
N TRP A 69 -15.32 -7.29 -4.01
CA TRP A 69 -14.75 -7.88 -2.81
C TRP A 69 -15.38 -7.18 -1.60
N PRO A 70 -16.51 -7.67 -1.08
CA PRO A 70 -17.18 -7.03 0.05
C PRO A 70 -16.31 -7.03 1.31
N GLN A 71 -16.43 -5.99 2.12
CA GLN A 71 -15.85 -5.98 3.45
C GLN A 71 -16.44 -7.10 4.29
N ALA A 72 -15.57 -7.72 5.08
CA ALA A 72 -15.99 -8.67 6.08
C ALA A 72 -16.93 -7.98 7.06
N LYS A 73 -18.01 -8.67 7.42
CA LYS A 73 -18.94 -8.15 8.42
C LYS A 73 -18.31 -8.24 9.81
N GLU A 74 -18.79 -7.40 10.72
CA GLU A 74 -18.40 -7.49 12.12
C GLU A 74 -18.61 -8.93 12.62
N PHE A 75 -17.59 -9.46 13.31
CA PHE A 75 -17.52 -10.85 13.80
C PHE A 75 -17.41 -11.95 12.72
N GLU A 76 -17.27 -11.60 11.43
CA GLU A 76 -16.97 -12.59 10.39
C GLU A 76 -15.53 -13.10 10.54
N VAL A 77 -15.39 -14.40 10.80
CA VAL A 77 -14.08 -15.06 10.85
C VAL A 77 -13.73 -15.60 9.47
N GLY A 78 -12.53 -15.24 9.00
CA GLY A 78 -12.00 -15.69 7.73
C GLY A 78 -10.47 -15.72 7.72
N PRO A 79 -9.86 -16.30 6.68
CA PRO A 79 -8.43 -16.16 6.47
C PRO A 79 -8.01 -14.69 6.41
N ALA A 80 -6.83 -14.35 6.96
CA ALA A 80 -6.34 -12.97 7.03
C ALA A 80 -6.31 -12.27 5.66
N TRP A 81 -5.91 -12.99 4.60
CA TRP A 81 -5.86 -12.44 3.24
C TRP A 81 -7.20 -11.88 2.74
N THR A 82 -8.33 -12.33 3.29
CA THR A 82 -9.66 -11.84 2.90
C THR A 82 -9.92 -10.39 3.32
N PHE A 83 -9.09 -9.85 4.21
CA PHE A 83 -9.14 -8.46 4.68
C PHE A 83 -8.12 -7.56 3.95
N TRP A 84 -7.18 -8.15 3.20
CA TRP A 84 -6.07 -7.48 2.52
C TRP A 84 -6.48 -6.89 1.17
N ARG A 85 -7.44 -5.97 1.23
CA ARG A 85 -8.23 -5.49 0.08
C ARG A 85 -7.59 -4.38 -0.73
N GLY A 86 -6.42 -3.90 -0.33
CA GLY A 86 -5.78 -2.81 -1.05
C GLY A 86 -4.29 -2.69 -0.77
N LEU A 87 -3.65 -1.90 -1.61
CA LEU A 87 -2.24 -1.56 -1.53
C LEU A 87 -2.12 -0.03 -1.57
N VAL A 88 -1.26 0.52 -0.74
CA VAL A 88 -1.07 1.96 -0.61
C VAL A 88 0.39 2.25 -0.74
N LEU A 89 0.77 3.01 -1.77
CA LEU A 89 2.02 3.74 -1.79
C LEU A 89 1.78 5.04 -1.01
N LEU A 90 2.38 5.12 0.17
CA LEU A 90 2.12 6.17 1.15
C LEU A 90 2.47 7.55 0.58
N GLY A 91 1.70 8.55 1.00
CA GLY A 91 1.84 9.93 0.57
C GLY A 91 2.58 10.79 1.58
N ILE A 92 3.26 11.81 1.09
CA ILE A 92 3.75 12.91 1.93
C ILE A 92 2.53 13.74 2.36
N ASP A 93 2.54 14.27 3.58
CA ASP A 93 1.41 15.01 4.12
C ASP A 93 0.93 16.11 3.15
N ALA A 94 -0.38 16.10 2.91
CA ALA A 94 -1.08 17.04 2.06
C ALA A 94 -2.52 17.20 2.58
N PRO A 95 -3.19 18.32 2.27
CA PRO A 95 -4.62 18.44 2.55
C PRO A 95 -5.37 17.23 1.98
N GLU A 96 -6.31 16.69 2.76
CA GLU A 96 -7.18 15.56 2.39
C GLU A 96 -6.49 14.19 2.30
N LEU A 97 -5.16 14.08 2.50
CA LEU A 97 -4.50 12.78 2.67
C LEU A 97 -4.87 12.22 4.05
N PRO A 98 -5.52 11.04 4.14
CA PRO A 98 -5.87 10.47 5.44
C PRO A 98 -4.63 9.94 6.17
N GLU A 99 -4.68 9.96 7.50
CA GLU A 99 -3.55 9.56 8.36
C GLU A 99 -3.05 8.14 8.08
N TRP A 100 -3.95 7.20 7.76
CA TRP A 100 -3.56 5.81 7.44
C TRP A 100 -2.75 5.68 6.15
N ALA A 101 -2.79 6.69 5.27
CA ALA A 101 -2.06 6.77 4.00
C ALA A 101 -0.84 7.71 4.08
N SER A 102 -0.59 8.35 5.22
CA SER A 102 0.50 9.31 5.41
C SER A 102 1.81 8.62 5.78
N ILE A 103 2.89 8.99 5.09
CA ILE A 103 4.26 8.59 5.45
C ILE A 103 4.60 9.06 6.87
N SER A 104 4.31 10.32 7.21
CA SER A 104 4.66 10.89 8.52
C SER A 104 3.96 10.16 9.67
N ALA A 105 2.69 9.77 9.48
CA ALA A 105 1.96 8.99 10.47
C ALA A 105 2.60 7.62 10.70
N GLN A 106 2.96 6.92 9.62
CA GLN A 106 3.63 5.62 9.74
C GLN A 106 5.06 5.77 10.29
N GLN A 107 5.77 6.83 9.93
CA GLN A 107 7.11 7.12 10.45
C GLN A 107 7.04 7.29 11.97
N ARG A 108 6.04 8.03 12.47
CA ARG A 108 5.89 8.25 13.91
C ARG A 108 5.68 6.94 14.65
N GLN A 109 4.85 6.04 14.09
CA GLN A 109 4.62 4.70 14.66
C GLN A 109 5.91 3.87 14.72
N LEU A 110 6.72 3.91 13.65
CA LEU A 110 8.03 3.25 13.64
C LEU A 110 8.97 3.85 14.70
N ALA A 111 9.05 5.17 14.78
CA ALA A 111 9.89 5.87 15.75
C ALA A 111 9.49 5.57 17.20
N GLU A 112 8.18 5.52 17.50
CA GLU A 112 7.64 5.15 18.80
C GLU A 112 7.96 3.69 19.17
N ALA A 113 8.06 2.80 18.17
CA ALA A 113 8.51 1.43 18.35
C ALA A 113 10.05 1.28 18.43
N GLY A 114 10.80 2.37 18.27
CA GLY A 114 12.27 2.37 18.29
C GLY A 114 12.92 2.04 16.95
N VAL A 115 12.14 1.94 15.87
CA VAL A 115 12.63 1.75 14.50
C VAL A 115 12.90 3.12 13.88
N SER A 116 14.16 3.38 13.50
CA SER A 116 14.60 4.68 12.97
C SER A 116 15.42 4.51 11.69
N GLY A 117 15.64 5.61 10.96
CA GLY A 117 16.44 5.59 9.73
C GLY A 117 15.76 4.93 8.53
N ILE A 118 14.46 4.66 8.62
CA ILE A 118 13.64 4.12 7.54
C ILE A 118 12.53 5.10 7.19
N LEU A 119 12.36 5.36 5.89
CA LEU A 119 11.20 6.04 5.33
C LEU A 119 10.13 4.99 4.99
N PRO A 120 8.99 4.92 5.67
CA PRO A 120 7.91 4.02 5.26
C PRO A 120 7.30 4.50 3.94
N VAL A 121 7.10 3.57 3.00
CA VAL A 121 6.64 3.93 1.64
C VAL A 121 5.45 3.11 1.16
N LEU A 122 5.24 1.91 1.66
CA LEU A 122 4.20 1.02 1.15
C LEU A 122 3.56 0.20 2.27
N LYS A 123 2.25 -0.03 2.18
CA LYS A 123 1.53 -0.96 3.06
C LYS A 123 0.36 -1.63 2.36
N ILE A 124 -0.03 -2.80 2.87
CA ILE A 124 -1.28 -3.46 2.51
C ILE A 124 -2.37 -3.01 3.48
N VAL A 125 -3.53 -2.64 2.94
CA VAL A 125 -4.69 -2.27 3.76
C VAL A 125 -5.24 -3.52 4.44
N GLY A 126 -5.22 -3.53 5.77
CA GLY A 126 -5.72 -4.64 6.58
C GLY A 126 -4.65 -5.65 7.00
N ASP A 127 -3.39 -5.48 6.60
CA ASP A 127 -2.27 -6.36 6.96
C ASP A 127 -1.54 -5.90 8.25
N GLY A 128 -2.34 -5.53 9.26
CA GLY A 128 -1.84 -5.17 10.58
C GLY A 128 -0.73 -4.10 10.58
N SER A 129 0.40 -4.48 11.15
CA SER A 129 1.62 -3.69 11.41
C SER A 129 2.65 -3.74 10.26
N ARG A 130 2.43 -4.60 9.25
CA ARG A 130 3.40 -4.84 8.19
C ARG A 130 3.55 -3.60 7.31
N ILE A 131 4.79 -3.18 7.13
CA ILE A 131 5.12 -1.99 6.35
C ILE A 131 6.43 -2.18 5.61
N TRP A 132 6.50 -1.64 4.38
CA TRP A 132 7.74 -1.59 3.63
C TRP A 132 8.27 -0.17 3.59
N GLY A 133 9.57 -0.06 3.70
CA GLY A 133 10.28 1.20 3.75
C GLY A 133 11.50 1.22 2.86
N VAL A 134 12.15 2.38 2.81
CA VAL A 134 13.47 2.56 2.21
C VAL A 134 14.41 3.20 3.23
N ASP A 135 15.64 2.70 3.30
CA ASP A 135 16.69 3.32 4.11
C ASP A 135 17.38 4.48 3.37
N GLN A 136 18.34 5.12 4.03
CA GLN A 136 19.15 6.21 3.45
C GLN A 136 19.93 5.79 2.19
N ALA A 137 20.32 4.52 2.07
CA ALA A 137 21.03 4.00 0.90
C ALA A 137 20.08 3.67 -0.26
N GLY A 138 18.76 3.75 -0.04
CA GLY A 138 17.73 3.35 -0.99
C GLY A 138 17.46 1.85 -0.98
N THR A 139 17.95 1.11 0.02
CA THR A 139 17.64 -0.30 0.22
C THR A 139 16.17 -0.41 0.62
N VAL A 140 15.43 -1.24 -0.10
CA VAL A 140 14.05 -1.58 0.29
C VAL A 140 14.10 -2.54 1.47
N VAL A 141 13.30 -2.28 2.49
CA VAL A 141 13.19 -3.13 3.69
C VAL A 141 11.73 -3.47 3.96
N VAL A 142 11.50 -4.60 4.63
CA VAL A 142 10.22 -4.93 5.26
C VAL A 142 10.36 -4.83 6.77
N ILE A 143 9.32 -4.33 7.41
CA ILE A 143 9.17 -4.30 8.87
C ILE A 143 7.88 -5.05 9.20
N ASP A 144 8.03 -6.20 9.87
CA ASP A 144 6.94 -7.02 10.37
C ASP A 144 6.81 -6.82 11.89
N ASP A 145 5.59 -6.57 12.38
CA ASP A 145 5.33 -6.39 13.83
C ASP A 145 6.23 -5.37 14.53
N MET A 146 6.61 -4.32 13.81
CA MET A 146 7.52 -3.27 14.30
C MET A 146 8.88 -3.82 14.79
N ALA A 147 9.30 -4.96 14.25
CA ALA A 147 10.60 -5.57 14.51
C ALA A 147 11.73 -4.88 13.74
N ASP A 148 12.93 -5.45 13.82
CA ASP A 148 14.10 -4.96 13.09
C ASP A 148 13.84 -5.02 11.57
N PRO A 149 14.20 -3.97 10.80
CA PRO A 149 14.02 -3.96 9.35
C PRO A 149 14.83 -5.04 8.64
N GLU A 150 14.19 -5.80 7.78
CA GLU A 150 14.82 -6.83 6.96
C GLU A 150 15.00 -6.36 5.52
N PRO A 151 16.23 -6.37 4.95
CA PRO A 151 16.46 -5.93 3.59
C PRO A 151 15.86 -6.90 2.58
N LEU A 152 15.22 -6.34 1.55
CA LEU A 152 14.69 -7.08 0.41
C LEU A 152 15.62 -6.95 -0.80
N GLY A 153 15.54 -7.92 -1.71
CA GLY A 153 16.16 -7.83 -3.02
C GLY A 153 15.28 -7.05 -3.99
N GLY A 154 15.89 -6.26 -4.87
CA GLY A 154 15.18 -5.44 -5.86
C GLY A 154 14.98 -3.99 -5.38
N ASP A 155 14.29 -3.20 -6.20
CA ASP A 155 13.94 -1.82 -5.87
C ASP A 155 12.46 -1.63 -5.54
N LEU A 156 12.07 -0.39 -5.21
CA LEU A 156 10.70 -0.06 -4.83
C LEU A 156 9.68 -0.39 -5.94
N THR A 157 10.07 -0.29 -7.21
CA THR A 157 9.16 -0.63 -8.32
C THR A 157 9.02 -2.14 -8.51
N ASP A 158 10.07 -2.92 -8.24
CA ASP A 158 9.98 -4.38 -8.19
C ASP A 158 9.00 -4.82 -7.08
N LEU A 159 9.17 -4.26 -5.88
CA LEU A 159 8.27 -4.50 -4.75
C LEU A 159 6.83 -4.11 -5.09
N TYR A 160 6.62 -2.92 -5.67
CA TYR A 160 5.28 -2.46 -6.04
C TYR A 160 4.62 -3.39 -7.06
N ALA A 161 5.38 -3.86 -8.07
CA ALA A 161 4.91 -4.81 -9.06
C ALA A 161 4.47 -6.14 -8.43
N GLU A 162 5.29 -6.68 -7.53
CA GLU A 162 4.97 -7.91 -6.79
C GLU A 162 3.68 -7.74 -5.98
N GLN A 163 3.57 -6.66 -5.20
CA GLN A 163 2.42 -6.43 -4.33
C GLN A 163 1.12 -6.17 -5.09
N ILE A 164 1.17 -5.52 -6.26
CA ILE A 164 0.01 -5.37 -7.16
C ILE A 164 -0.40 -6.72 -7.76
N ALA A 165 0.56 -7.53 -8.22
CA ALA A 165 0.27 -8.85 -8.76
C ALA A 165 -0.38 -9.76 -7.70
N GLU A 166 0.12 -9.73 -6.46
CA GLU A 166 -0.49 -10.47 -5.37
C GLU A 166 -1.88 -9.94 -5.00
N LEU A 167 -2.10 -8.63 -5.01
CA LEU A 167 -3.42 -8.05 -4.76
C LEU A 167 -4.44 -8.52 -5.81
N MET A 168 -4.05 -8.56 -7.08
CA MET A 168 -4.87 -9.09 -8.16
C MET A 168 -5.16 -10.58 -7.98
N GLN A 169 -4.17 -11.37 -7.55
CA GLN A 169 -4.38 -12.79 -7.24
C GLN A 169 -5.37 -12.98 -6.08
N ARG A 170 -5.21 -12.21 -4.99
CA ARG A 170 -6.14 -12.25 -3.85
C ARG A 170 -7.57 -11.90 -4.26
N GLN A 171 -7.75 -10.98 -5.22
CA GLN A 171 -9.06 -10.64 -5.75
C GLN A 171 -9.68 -11.81 -6.54
N GLN A 172 -8.90 -12.53 -7.35
CA GLN A 172 -9.38 -13.72 -8.05
C GLN A 172 -9.77 -14.83 -7.07
N ASP A 173 -8.95 -15.05 -6.05
CA ASP A 173 -9.23 -16.02 -4.99
C ASP A 173 -10.50 -15.65 -4.20
N MET A 174 -10.73 -14.36 -3.96
CA MET A 174 -11.96 -13.86 -3.36
C MET A 174 -13.18 -14.15 -4.25
N ALA A 175 -13.08 -13.88 -5.56
CA ALA A 175 -14.17 -14.13 -6.50
C ALA A 175 -14.57 -15.62 -6.52
N LEU A 176 -13.58 -16.53 -6.54
CA LEU A 176 -13.81 -17.97 -6.42
C LEU A 176 -14.51 -18.32 -5.10
N ARG A 177 -14.02 -17.80 -3.97
CA ARG A 177 -14.61 -18.02 -2.65
C ARG A 177 -16.07 -17.55 -2.57
N LEU A 178 -16.39 -16.40 -3.17
CA LEU A 178 -17.76 -15.87 -3.22
C LEU A 178 -18.68 -16.77 -4.08
N ALA A 179 -18.19 -17.26 -5.22
CA ALA A 179 -18.93 -18.18 -6.08
C ALA A 179 -19.23 -19.52 -5.36
N GLU A 180 -18.26 -20.07 -4.63
CA GLU A 180 -18.44 -21.27 -3.80
C GLU A 180 -19.46 -21.06 -2.67
N ARG A 181 -19.41 -19.91 -2.00
CA ARG A 181 -20.40 -19.57 -0.96
C ARG A 181 -21.81 -19.45 -1.54
N ALA A 182 -21.95 -18.84 -2.72
CA ALA A 182 -23.24 -18.68 -3.40
C ALA A 182 -23.85 -20.03 -3.83
N THR A 183 -23.04 -20.94 -4.36
CA THR A 183 -23.49 -22.29 -4.75
C THR A 183 -23.91 -23.12 -3.54
N ARG A 184 -23.14 -23.10 -2.45
CA ARG A 184 -23.51 -23.78 -1.19
C ARG A 184 -24.82 -23.26 -0.59
N LYS A 185 -25.07 -21.94 -0.66
CA LYS A 185 -26.31 -21.34 -0.16
C LYS A 185 -27.53 -21.75 -1.01
N LYS A 186 -27.39 -21.84 -2.33
CA LYS A 186 -28.46 -22.32 -3.23
C LYS A 186 -28.80 -23.80 -2.98
N GLY A 187 -27.82 -24.66 -2.70
CA GLY A 187 -28.04 -26.08 -2.41
C GLY A 187 -28.61 -26.39 -1.01
N ARG A 188 -28.69 -25.39 -0.11
CA ARG A 188 -29.19 -25.54 1.28
C ARG A 188 -30.62 -25.04 1.50
N LEU A 189 -31.31 -24.54 0.48
CA LEU A 189 -32.72 -24.16 0.60
C LEU A 189 -33.58 -25.45 0.69
N PRO A 190 -34.32 -25.71 1.78
CA PRO A 190 -35.27 -26.80 1.83
C PRO A 190 -36.47 -26.47 0.95
N GLY A 191 -36.91 -27.45 0.15
CA GLY A 191 -38.25 -27.46 -0.44
C GLY A 191 -39.31 -27.82 0.60
#